data_AF-D6M662-F1
#
_entry.id   AF-D6M662-F1
#
_cell.length_a   1.000
_cell.length_b   1.000
_cell.length_c   1.000
_cell.angle_alpha   90.00
_cell.angle_beta   90.00
_cell.angle_gamma   90.00
#
_symmetry.space_group_name_H-M   'P 1'
#
loop_
_entity.id
_entity.type
_entity.pdbx_description
1 polymer ?
#
loop_
_entity_poly.entity_id
_entity_poly.type
_entity_poly.pdbx_seq_one_letter_code
_entity_poly.pdbx_strand_id
1 'polypeptide(L)'
;MTGQFFAVDGLITGEENMLLMADLHHLGKRERRTVTAELLERFDLTAAARKPASTYSGGMKRRLDLAMTLVGGPRILFLDEPTTGLDPRSRHAMWQLVRGLVRNGTTVFLTTQYLEEADGLADRIAVLHEGRIAAEGSAEELKRLVPGGHVRLRFTDPAAFASAAAALPGATGDEATLTLRIPGDGSQRALRTLLGRLDASGAEAAELTVHTPDLDDVFFAVTEGPALPAPSPSTEATTAPAPAPTPTPTPAPAPAPAPAPTKETSRWPPPPPPRLPPLPPRAPPPPAASPSATPSRCSAATSSTPAAIPPSPSTSSSPRSCCCSSSCASSATR
;
A
#
# COMPACT_ATOMS: atom_id res chain seq x y z
N MET A 1 -7.83 16.82 0.45
CA MET A 1 -6.39 16.59 0.26
C MET A 1 -5.76 16.73 1.63
N THR A 2 -5.19 15.66 2.20
CA THR A 2 -4.44 15.76 3.47
C THR A 2 -3.02 16.18 3.14
N GLY A 3 -2.68 17.45 3.38
CA GLY A 3 -1.32 17.95 3.16
C GLY A 3 -0.39 17.61 4.33
N GLN A 4 0.77 18.27 4.37
CA GLN A 4 1.68 18.26 5.52
C GLN A 4 1.09 18.94 6.77
N PHE A 5 0.08 19.79 6.60
CA PHE A 5 -0.67 20.41 7.70
C PHE A 5 -1.96 19.61 7.98
N PHE A 6 -2.19 19.28 9.24
CA PHE A 6 -3.44 18.64 9.69
C PHE A 6 -4.62 19.61 9.52
N ALA A 7 -5.73 19.14 8.96
CA ALA A 7 -6.99 19.90 8.90
C ALA A 7 -7.76 19.90 10.24
N VAL A 8 -7.07 19.56 11.34
CA VAL A 8 -7.63 19.37 12.68
C VAL A 8 -7.60 20.67 13.47
N ASP A 9 -8.76 21.15 13.92
CA ASP A 9 -8.83 22.24 14.89
C ASP A 9 -8.47 21.72 16.28
N GLY A 10 -7.39 22.27 16.86
CA GLY A 10 -6.88 21.91 18.18
C GLY A 10 -7.68 22.45 19.36
N LEU A 11 -8.56 23.43 19.15
CA LEU A 11 -9.36 24.04 20.21
C LEU A 11 -10.59 23.20 20.58
N ILE A 12 -11.12 22.44 19.60
CA ILE A 12 -12.28 21.55 19.78
C ILE A 12 -11.85 20.09 19.97
N THR A 13 -12.77 19.24 20.39
CA THR A 13 -12.51 17.81 20.59
C THR A 13 -12.40 17.03 19.28
N GLY A 14 -11.83 15.82 19.33
CA GLY A 14 -11.77 14.94 18.16
C GLY A 14 -13.14 14.57 17.61
N GLU A 15 -14.15 14.41 18.48
CA GLU A 15 -15.53 14.18 18.04
C GLU A 15 -16.15 15.42 17.38
N GLU A 16 -15.91 16.63 17.91
CA GLU A 16 -16.42 17.87 17.31
C GLU A 16 -15.80 18.15 15.94
N ASN A 17 -14.50 17.86 15.75
CA ASN A 17 -13.85 17.86 14.44
C ASN A 17 -14.58 16.94 13.44
N MET A 18 -14.89 15.70 13.85
CA MET A 18 -15.61 14.74 13.02
C MET A 18 -17.06 15.15 12.72
N LEU A 19 -17.76 15.74 13.71
CA LEU A 19 -19.12 16.24 13.55
C LEU A 19 -19.17 17.45 12.61
N LEU A 20 -18.21 18.37 12.72
CA LEU A 20 -18.03 19.51 11.82
C LEU A 20 -17.86 19.04 10.37
N MET A 21 -16.98 18.07 10.12
CA MET A 21 -16.80 17.51 8.78
C MET A 21 -18.07 16.82 8.25
N ALA A 22 -18.83 16.14 9.11
CA ALA A 22 -20.11 15.54 8.75
C ALA A 22 -21.21 16.57 8.45
N ASP A 23 -21.20 17.73 9.13
CA ASP A 23 -22.08 18.87 8.81
C ASP A 23 -21.71 19.52 7.47
N LEU A 24 -20.42 19.65 7.17
CA LEU A 24 -19.92 20.13 5.87
C LEU A 24 -20.28 19.17 4.71
N HIS A 25 -20.29 17.86 4.95
CA HIS A 25 -20.83 16.86 4.02
C HIS A 25 -22.37 16.74 4.02
N HIS A 26 -23.07 17.63 4.74
CA HIS A 26 -24.53 17.69 4.82
C HIS A 26 -25.21 16.40 5.33
N LEU A 27 -24.49 15.59 6.11
CA LEU A 27 -25.00 14.32 6.64
C LEU A 27 -26.14 14.53 7.64
N GLY A 28 -27.18 13.71 7.52
CA GLY A 28 -28.35 13.77 8.39
C GLY A 28 -27.99 13.48 9.85
N LYS A 29 -28.72 14.07 10.80
CA LYS A 29 -28.40 14.00 12.26
C LYS A 29 -28.20 12.59 12.82
N ARG A 30 -28.85 11.57 12.25
CA ARG A 30 -28.66 10.15 12.61
C ARG A 30 -27.35 9.60 12.01
N GLU A 31 -27.25 9.67 10.68
CA GLU A 31 -26.10 9.22 9.89
C GLU A 31 -24.78 9.84 10.37
N ARG A 32 -24.75 11.15 10.61
CA ARG A 32 -23.61 11.85 11.22
C ARG A 32 -23.09 11.18 12.49
N ARG A 33 -23.99 10.85 13.43
CA ARG A 33 -23.60 10.20 14.69
C ARG A 33 -23.03 8.79 14.45
N THR A 34 -23.64 8.04 13.53
CA THR A 34 -23.18 6.72 13.12
C THR A 34 -21.78 6.80 12.48
N VAL A 35 -21.62 7.61 11.44
CA VAL A 35 -20.35 7.79 10.70
C VAL A 35 -19.23 8.32 11.61
N THR A 36 -19.51 9.29 12.48
CA THR A 36 -18.55 9.79 13.46
C THR A 36 -18.11 8.68 14.43
N ALA A 37 -19.04 7.89 14.97
CA ALA A 37 -18.70 6.81 15.90
C ALA A 37 -17.88 5.70 15.21
N GLU A 38 -18.33 5.22 14.04
CA GLU A 38 -17.66 4.18 13.26
C GLU A 38 -16.25 4.57 12.85
N LEU A 39 -16.02 5.82 12.46
CA LEU A 39 -14.70 6.30 12.06
C LEU A 39 -13.79 6.55 13.26
N LEU A 40 -14.30 7.06 14.39
CA LEU A 40 -13.52 7.18 15.63
C LEU A 40 -13.09 5.81 16.18
N GLU A 41 -13.94 4.79 16.05
CA GLU A 41 -13.60 3.40 16.39
C GLU A 41 -12.57 2.82 15.41
N ARG A 42 -12.82 2.92 14.09
CA ARG A 42 -11.92 2.41 13.04
C ARG A 42 -10.50 2.98 13.11
N PHE A 43 -10.37 4.23 13.55
CA PHE A 43 -9.07 4.90 13.71
C PHE A 43 -8.48 4.80 15.13
N ASP A 44 -9.10 4.05 16.05
CA ASP A 44 -8.65 3.90 17.45
C ASP A 44 -8.49 5.26 18.15
N LEU A 45 -9.55 6.08 18.09
CA LEU A 45 -9.63 7.40 18.70
C LEU A 45 -10.77 7.52 19.73
N THR A 46 -11.65 6.52 19.86
CA THR A 46 -12.82 6.53 20.77
C THR A 46 -12.47 6.96 22.20
N ALA A 47 -11.38 6.46 22.78
CA ALA A 47 -10.95 6.81 24.16
C ALA A 47 -10.43 8.25 24.30
N ALA A 48 -10.11 8.92 23.20
CA ALA A 48 -9.66 10.31 23.14
C ALA A 48 -10.70 11.27 22.54
N ALA A 49 -11.80 10.75 21.99
CA ALA A 49 -12.78 11.50 21.18
C ALA A 49 -13.31 12.77 21.88
N ARG A 50 -13.52 12.72 23.20
CA ARG A 50 -14.00 13.83 24.05
C ARG A 50 -12.88 14.75 24.59
N LYS A 51 -11.62 14.53 24.22
CA LYS A 51 -10.48 15.38 24.61
C LYS A 51 -10.18 16.40 23.50
N PRO A 52 -9.78 17.64 23.83
CA PRO A 52 -9.35 18.63 22.83
C PRO A 52 -8.24 18.09 21.94
N ALA A 53 -8.32 18.30 20.62
CA ALA A 53 -7.34 17.74 19.70
C ALA A 53 -5.94 18.37 19.86
N SER A 54 -5.82 19.53 20.52
CA SER A 54 -4.54 20.07 21.00
C SER A 54 -3.75 19.07 21.85
N THR A 55 -4.41 18.24 22.68
CA THR A 55 -3.77 17.24 23.54
C THR A 55 -3.36 15.95 22.81
N TYR A 56 -3.63 15.83 21.51
CA TYR A 56 -3.32 14.63 20.73
C TYR A 56 -1.84 14.61 20.30
N SER A 57 -1.23 13.42 20.29
CA SER A 57 0.08 13.22 19.66
C SER A 57 0.00 13.41 18.14
N GLY A 58 1.14 13.61 17.48
CA GLY A 58 1.19 13.74 16.01
C GLY A 58 0.50 12.60 15.27
N GLY A 59 0.74 11.35 15.70
CA GLY A 59 0.07 10.17 15.15
C GLY A 59 -1.44 10.14 15.41
N MET A 60 -1.91 10.62 16.56
CA MET A 60 -3.36 10.77 16.82
C MET A 60 -3.98 11.87 15.95
N LYS A 61 -3.29 13.00 15.73
CA LYS A 61 -3.72 14.07 14.82
C LYS A 61 -3.80 13.57 13.37
N ARG A 62 -2.81 12.81 12.89
CA ARG A 62 -2.82 12.20 11.54
C ARG A 62 -3.96 11.19 11.37
N ARG A 63 -4.23 10.38 12.39
CA ARG A 63 -5.39 9.46 12.39
C ARG A 63 -6.72 10.20 12.34
N LEU A 64 -6.86 11.31 13.08
CA LEU A 64 -8.07 12.13 13.05
C LEU A 64 -8.25 12.86 11.71
N ASP A 65 -7.18 13.42 11.15
CA ASP A 65 -7.13 14.03 9.81
C ASP A 65 -7.67 13.08 8.74
N LEU A 66 -7.17 11.83 8.72
CA LEU A 66 -7.67 10.78 7.82
C LEU A 66 -9.11 10.38 8.10
N ALA A 67 -9.48 10.19 9.38
CA ALA A 67 -10.85 9.87 9.75
C ALA A 67 -11.84 10.93 9.22
N MET A 68 -11.50 12.22 9.35
CA MET A 68 -12.31 13.32 8.80
C MET A 68 -12.44 13.22 7.27
N THR A 69 -11.36 12.96 6.53
CA THR A 69 -11.46 12.85 5.06
C THR A 69 -12.35 11.71 4.57
N LEU A 70 -12.59 10.69 5.40
CA LEU A 70 -13.43 9.54 5.07
C LEU A 70 -14.91 9.73 5.42
N VAL A 71 -15.28 10.81 6.12
CA VAL A 71 -16.67 11.11 6.47
C VAL A 71 -17.57 11.22 5.24
N GLY A 72 -17.05 11.77 4.13
CA GLY A 72 -17.76 11.85 2.84
C GLY A 72 -17.76 10.56 2.01
N GLY A 73 -17.23 9.44 2.51
CA GLY A 73 -17.14 8.16 1.80
C GLY A 73 -16.43 8.23 0.43
N PRO A 74 -15.24 8.85 0.32
CA PRO A 74 -14.60 9.09 -0.96
C PRO A 74 -14.18 7.78 -1.65
N ARG A 75 -14.38 7.70 -2.97
CA ARG A 75 -13.88 6.57 -3.79
C ARG A 75 -12.36 6.63 -4.02
N ILE A 76 -11.78 7.82 -3.95
CA ILE A 76 -10.35 8.08 -4.16
C ILE A 76 -9.85 8.97 -3.02
N LEU A 77 -8.77 8.55 -2.35
CA LEU A 77 -8.11 9.28 -1.27
C LEU A 77 -6.69 9.68 -1.70
N PHE A 78 -6.35 10.97 -1.52
CA PHE A 78 -5.03 11.52 -1.83
C PHE A 78 -4.27 11.80 -0.54
N LEU A 79 -3.15 11.12 -0.36
CA LEU A 79 -2.30 11.18 0.83
C LEU A 79 -0.93 11.77 0.50
N ASP A 80 -0.69 13.02 0.93
CA ASP A 80 0.62 13.64 0.76
C ASP A 80 1.49 13.36 1.98
N GLU A 81 2.57 12.59 1.79
CA GLU A 81 3.55 12.20 2.81
C GLU A 81 2.89 11.64 4.09
N PRO A 82 2.12 10.53 4.00
CA PRO A 82 1.21 10.10 5.07
C PRO A 82 1.89 9.85 6.41
N THR A 83 3.16 9.41 6.41
CA THR A 83 3.90 9.03 7.62
C THR A 83 5.13 9.89 7.96
N THR A 84 5.35 11.00 7.23
CA THR A 84 6.39 11.97 7.57
C THR A 84 6.19 12.50 9.00
N GLY A 85 7.27 12.50 9.79
CA GLY A 85 7.26 12.94 11.20
C GLY A 85 6.64 11.95 12.21
N LEU A 86 6.24 10.75 11.79
CA LEU A 86 5.76 9.69 12.69
C LEU A 86 6.90 8.79 13.17
N ASP A 87 6.80 8.33 14.42
CA ASP A 87 7.66 7.27 14.95
C ASP A 87 7.37 5.91 14.28
N PRO A 88 8.29 4.91 14.35
CA PRO A 88 8.12 3.63 13.66
C PRO A 88 6.82 2.87 14.00
N ARG A 89 6.33 2.97 15.24
CA ARG A 89 5.08 2.30 15.66
C ARG A 89 3.86 3.03 15.08
N SER A 90 3.86 4.36 15.10
CA SER A 90 2.81 5.17 14.49
C SER A 90 2.78 5.03 12.96
N ARG A 91 3.95 4.93 12.30
CA ARG A 91 4.07 4.60 10.86
C ARG A 91 3.43 3.26 10.54
N HIS A 92 3.78 2.20 11.26
CA HIS A 92 3.19 0.88 11.01
C HIS A 92 1.67 0.85 11.25
N ALA A 93 1.18 1.51 12.29
CA ALA A 93 -0.27 1.66 12.52
C ALA A 93 -0.97 2.39 11.36
N MET A 94 -0.33 3.44 10.82
CA MET A 94 -0.82 4.16 9.64
C MET A 94 -0.91 3.25 8.41
N TRP A 95 0.12 2.44 8.16
CA TRP A 95 0.14 1.50 7.04
C TRP A 95 -1.00 0.48 7.11
N GLN A 96 -1.30 -0.04 8.31
CA GLN A 96 -2.43 -0.97 8.47
C GLN A 96 -3.79 -0.30 8.24
N LEU A 97 -3.93 0.98 8.62
CA LEU A 97 -5.12 1.79 8.30
C LEU A 97 -5.28 1.96 6.79
N VAL A 98 -4.24 2.43 6.08
CA VAL A 98 -4.24 2.61 4.62
C VAL A 98 -4.58 1.30 3.89
N ARG A 99 -3.92 0.19 4.24
CA ARG A 99 -4.24 -1.15 3.72
C ARG A 99 -5.68 -1.56 4.01
N GLY A 100 -6.25 -1.14 5.16
CA GLY A 100 -7.66 -1.34 5.49
C GLY A 100 -8.62 -0.57 4.58
N LEU A 101 -8.30 0.67 4.22
CA LEU A 101 -9.09 1.48 3.29
C LEU A 101 -9.11 0.88 1.87
N VAL A 102 -7.94 0.43 1.38
CA VAL A 102 -7.82 -0.24 0.08
C VAL A 102 -8.64 -1.52 0.04
N ARG A 103 -8.57 -2.38 1.07
CA ARG A 103 -9.42 -3.59 1.18
C ARG A 103 -10.91 -3.28 1.19
N ASN A 104 -11.31 -2.12 1.70
CA ASN A 104 -12.70 -1.67 1.73
C ASN A 104 -13.14 -0.97 0.41
N GLY A 105 -12.31 -0.99 -0.63
CA GLY A 105 -12.63 -0.47 -1.97
C GLY A 105 -12.32 1.01 -2.19
N THR A 106 -11.59 1.67 -1.28
CA THR A 106 -11.09 3.04 -1.50
C THR A 106 -9.79 3.00 -2.29
N THR A 107 -9.73 3.60 -3.47
CA THR A 107 -8.46 3.80 -4.18
C THR A 107 -7.61 4.82 -3.44
N VAL A 108 -6.34 4.51 -3.16
CA VAL A 108 -5.41 5.44 -2.51
C VAL A 108 -4.34 5.85 -3.51
N PHE A 109 -4.13 7.16 -3.65
CA PHE A 109 -2.97 7.76 -4.29
C PHE A 109 -2.11 8.37 -3.19
N LEU A 110 -0.85 7.96 -3.07
CA LEU A 110 0.07 8.49 -2.07
C LEU A 110 1.37 8.99 -2.70
N THR A 111 1.90 10.08 -2.16
CA THR A 111 3.28 10.53 -2.36
C THR A 111 4.09 10.21 -1.11
N THR A 112 5.30 9.69 -1.31
CA THR A 112 6.23 9.39 -0.23
C THR A 112 7.67 9.51 -0.72
N GLN A 113 8.52 10.14 0.09
CA GLN A 113 9.98 10.12 -0.03
C GLN A 113 10.60 8.84 0.56
N TYR A 114 9.82 8.03 1.27
CA TYR A 114 10.28 6.79 1.89
C TYR A 114 10.00 5.60 0.97
N LEU A 115 11.03 5.07 0.32
CA LEU A 115 10.88 3.97 -0.62
C LEU A 115 10.40 2.66 0.06
N GLU A 116 10.69 2.49 1.36
CA GLU A 116 10.07 1.46 2.22
C GLU A 116 8.53 1.54 2.27
N GLU A 117 7.95 2.74 2.18
CA GLU A 117 6.50 2.96 2.20
C GLU A 117 5.88 2.67 0.84
N ALA A 118 6.59 2.98 -0.24
CA ALA A 118 6.20 2.60 -1.59
C ALA A 118 6.18 1.06 -1.74
N ASP A 119 7.26 0.37 -1.35
CA ASP A 119 7.35 -1.12 -1.35
C ASP A 119 6.29 -1.75 -0.42
N GLY A 120 6.04 -1.11 0.73
CA GLY A 120 5.13 -1.60 1.77
C GLY A 120 3.64 -1.35 1.52
N LEU A 121 3.25 -0.37 0.69
CA LEU A 121 1.84 0.01 0.50
C LEU A 121 1.33 -0.01 -0.93
N ALA A 122 2.19 0.18 -1.92
CA ALA A 122 1.74 0.45 -3.27
C ALA A 122 1.70 -0.82 -4.14
N ASP A 123 0.53 -1.12 -4.71
CA ASP A 123 0.42 -2.12 -5.79
C ASP A 123 1.24 -1.70 -7.03
N ARG A 124 1.45 -0.37 -7.19
CA ARG A 124 2.14 0.26 -8.32
C ARG A 124 2.85 1.54 -7.89
N ILE A 125 4.09 1.67 -8.32
CA ILE A 125 5.02 2.74 -7.98
C ILE A 125 5.42 3.47 -9.27
N ALA A 126 5.47 4.80 -9.21
CA ALA A 126 6.01 5.64 -10.27
C ALA A 126 7.15 6.48 -9.67
N VAL A 127 8.36 6.30 -10.19
CA VAL A 127 9.55 7.06 -9.79
C VAL A 127 9.55 8.38 -10.55
N LEU A 128 9.48 9.49 -9.82
CA LEU A 128 9.42 10.85 -10.38
C LEU A 128 10.82 11.48 -10.36
N HIS A 129 11.31 11.93 -11.51
CA HIS A 129 12.59 12.64 -11.65
C HIS A 129 12.45 13.82 -12.63
N GLU A 130 13.00 14.98 -12.30
CA GLU A 130 12.86 16.24 -13.06
C GLU A 130 11.43 16.55 -13.54
N GLY A 131 10.42 16.16 -12.74
CA GLY A 131 9.01 16.35 -13.07
C GLY A 131 8.45 15.41 -14.13
N ARG A 132 9.12 14.29 -14.45
CA ARG A 132 8.63 13.23 -15.35
C ARG A 132 8.71 11.87 -14.66
N ILE A 133 7.83 10.94 -15.04
CA ILE A 133 8.03 9.55 -14.63
C ILE A 133 9.29 9.03 -15.33
N ALA A 134 10.25 8.56 -14.56
CA ALA A 134 11.47 7.93 -15.06
C ALA A 134 11.36 6.39 -15.08
N ALA A 135 10.60 5.80 -14.15
CA ALA A 135 10.21 4.38 -14.18
C ALA A 135 8.83 4.16 -13.55
N GLU A 136 8.08 3.14 -14.02
CA GLU A 136 6.78 2.77 -13.45
C GLU A 136 6.60 1.24 -13.45
N GLY A 137 6.09 0.68 -12.35
CA GLY A 137 5.81 -0.75 -12.23
C GLY A 137 5.36 -1.13 -10.81
N SER A 138 5.09 -2.41 -10.57
CA SER A 138 5.13 -2.96 -9.21
C SER A 138 6.57 -2.90 -8.65
N ALA A 139 6.74 -2.93 -7.33
CA ALA A 139 8.06 -2.90 -6.72
C ALA A 139 8.99 -4.02 -7.25
N GLU A 140 8.45 -5.21 -7.46
CA GLU A 140 9.18 -6.35 -8.03
C GLU A 140 9.56 -6.17 -9.50
N GLU A 141 8.75 -5.48 -10.31
CA GLU A 141 9.11 -5.11 -11.69
C GLU A 141 10.23 -4.07 -11.70
N LEU A 142 10.16 -3.09 -10.81
CA LEU A 142 11.18 -2.05 -10.67
C LEU A 142 12.52 -2.62 -10.21
N LYS A 143 12.55 -3.42 -9.13
CA LYS A 143 13.78 -4.07 -8.61
C LYS A 143 14.51 -4.93 -9.67
N ARG A 144 13.77 -5.50 -10.63
CA ARG A 144 14.34 -6.27 -11.76
C ARG A 144 15.00 -5.41 -12.85
N LEU A 145 14.80 -4.10 -12.86
CA LEU A 145 15.48 -3.19 -13.81
C LEU A 145 16.96 -3.00 -13.48
N VAL A 146 17.36 -3.24 -12.22
CA VAL A 146 18.74 -3.03 -11.76
C VAL A 146 19.53 -4.34 -11.78
N PRO A 147 20.62 -4.43 -12.58
CA PRO A 147 21.60 -5.50 -12.40
C PRO A 147 22.44 -5.22 -11.15
N GLY A 148 22.41 -6.13 -10.16
CA GLY A 148 23.13 -5.92 -8.88
C GLY A 148 22.89 -6.99 -7.81
N GLY A 149 21.91 -7.87 -8.03
CA GLY A 149 21.67 -9.02 -7.15
C GLY A 149 22.94 -9.87 -6.96
N HIS A 150 23.17 -10.31 -5.73
CA HIS A 150 24.28 -11.19 -5.39
C HIS A 150 23.96 -12.08 -4.18
N VAL A 151 24.51 -13.28 -4.19
CA VAL A 151 24.55 -14.17 -3.02
C VAL A 151 25.81 -13.87 -2.24
N ARG A 152 25.68 -13.62 -0.94
CA ARG A 152 26.77 -13.46 0.01
C ARG A 152 26.91 -14.73 0.84
N LEU A 153 28.10 -15.34 0.82
CA LEU A 153 28.45 -16.49 1.65
C LEU A 153 29.49 -16.04 2.67
N ARG A 154 29.26 -16.30 3.96
CA ARG A 154 30.25 -16.07 5.02
C ARG A 154 30.76 -17.40 5.54
N PHE A 155 32.08 -17.51 5.67
CA PHE A 155 32.76 -18.70 6.18
C PHE A 155 33.34 -18.40 7.57
N THR A 156 33.60 -19.45 8.33
CA THR A 156 34.32 -19.39 9.63
C THR A 156 35.72 -19.99 9.55
N ASP A 157 36.01 -20.73 8.48
CA ASP A 157 37.29 -21.37 8.22
C ASP A 157 37.91 -20.79 6.93
N PRO A 158 39.16 -20.26 6.98
CA PRO A 158 39.89 -19.82 5.79
C PRO A 158 40.09 -20.92 4.73
N ALA A 159 40.19 -22.20 5.10
CA ALA A 159 40.37 -23.27 4.11
C ALA A 159 39.06 -23.54 3.34
N ALA A 160 37.91 -23.59 4.01
CA ALA A 160 36.59 -23.62 3.39
C ALA A 160 36.35 -22.39 2.48
N PHE A 161 36.72 -21.18 2.93
CA PHE A 161 36.66 -19.97 2.10
C PHE A 161 37.49 -20.12 0.82
N ALA A 162 38.76 -20.56 0.92
CA ALA A 162 39.64 -20.72 -0.24
C ALA A 162 39.13 -21.80 -1.22
N SER A 163 38.59 -22.91 -0.71
CA SER A 163 37.97 -23.95 -1.53
C SER A 163 36.74 -23.43 -2.28
N ALA A 164 35.85 -22.70 -1.58
CA ALA A 164 34.67 -22.09 -2.21
C ALA A 164 35.05 -21.01 -3.23
N ALA A 165 36.08 -20.19 -2.96
CA ALA A 165 36.57 -19.15 -3.87
C ALA A 165 37.08 -19.75 -5.19
N ALA A 166 37.79 -20.87 -5.13
CA ALA A 166 38.27 -21.60 -6.31
C ALA A 166 37.13 -22.30 -7.07
N ALA A 167 36.09 -22.77 -6.38
CA ALA A 167 34.97 -23.51 -6.97
C ALA A 167 33.85 -22.64 -7.56
N LEU A 168 33.77 -21.35 -7.18
CA LEU A 168 32.71 -20.43 -7.59
C LEU A 168 33.22 -19.39 -8.61
N PRO A 169 33.14 -19.68 -9.94
CA PRO A 169 33.59 -18.73 -10.95
C PRO A 169 32.77 -17.44 -10.93
N GLY A 170 33.47 -16.29 -10.94
CA GLY A 170 32.86 -14.97 -10.86
C GLY A 170 32.56 -14.49 -9.44
N ALA A 171 32.94 -15.23 -8.40
CA ALA A 171 32.87 -14.75 -7.02
C ALA A 171 33.95 -13.69 -6.74
N THR A 172 33.56 -12.60 -6.09
CA THR A 172 34.48 -11.60 -5.51
C THR A 172 34.64 -11.91 -4.02
N GLY A 173 35.86 -12.18 -3.57
CA GLY A 173 36.16 -12.51 -2.19
C GLY A 173 36.76 -11.36 -1.38
N ASP A 174 36.45 -11.34 -0.09
CA ASP A 174 37.13 -10.57 0.94
C ASP A 174 37.70 -11.54 1.99
N GLU A 175 39.02 -11.70 1.97
CA GLU A 175 39.76 -12.56 2.90
C GLU A 175 39.74 -12.07 4.34
N ALA A 176 39.59 -10.76 4.57
CA ALA A 176 39.60 -10.19 5.93
C ALA A 176 38.30 -10.49 6.69
N THR A 177 37.18 -10.64 5.98
CA THR A 177 35.88 -11.02 6.55
C THR A 177 35.46 -12.46 6.24
N LEU A 178 36.27 -13.21 5.48
CA LEU A 178 35.96 -14.55 4.96
C LEU A 178 34.60 -14.58 4.23
N THR A 179 34.37 -13.59 3.37
CA THR A 179 33.09 -13.40 2.66
C THR A 179 33.26 -13.52 1.15
N LEU A 180 32.44 -14.34 0.50
CA LEU A 180 32.32 -14.40 -0.96
C LEU A 180 31.03 -13.73 -1.42
N ARG A 181 31.11 -12.87 -2.44
CA ARG A 181 29.96 -12.27 -3.14
C ARG A 181 29.89 -12.84 -4.55
N ILE A 182 28.81 -13.55 -4.87
CA ILE A 182 28.58 -14.18 -6.17
C ILE A 182 27.45 -13.41 -6.87
N PRO A 183 27.68 -12.78 -8.04
CA PRO A 183 26.63 -12.15 -8.82
C PRO A 183 25.51 -13.15 -9.15
N GLY A 184 24.25 -12.75 -8.96
CA GLY A 184 23.10 -13.62 -9.21
C GLY A 184 21.76 -12.98 -8.88
N ASP A 185 20.75 -13.29 -9.67
CA ASP A 185 19.37 -12.79 -9.57
C ASP A 185 18.58 -13.29 -8.34
N GLY A 186 19.21 -14.02 -7.43
CA GLY A 186 18.56 -14.68 -6.28
C GLY A 186 17.59 -15.80 -6.66
N SER A 187 17.49 -16.18 -7.94
CA SER A 187 16.51 -17.18 -8.39
C SER A 187 16.78 -18.56 -7.79
N GLN A 188 15.70 -19.33 -7.58
CA GLN A 188 15.78 -20.70 -7.05
C GLN A 188 16.75 -21.59 -7.85
N ARG A 189 16.83 -21.39 -9.18
CA ARG A 189 17.73 -22.16 -10.06
C ARG A 189 19.19 -21.76 -9.87
N ALA A 190 19.49 -20.46 -9.78
CA ALA A 190 20.82 -19.97 -9.48
C ALA A 190 21.29 -20.45 -8.10
N LEU A 191 20.45 -20.31 -7.08
CA LEU A 191 20.75 -20.73 -5.70
C LEU A 191 21.02 -22.25 -5.60
N ARG A 192 20.20 -23.10 -6.24
CA ARG A 192 20.45 -24.55 -6.28
C ARG A 192 21.75 -24.92 -6.99
N THR A 193 22.12 -24.18 -8.03
CA THR A 193 23.37 -24.40 -8.77
C THR A 193 24.58 -23.96 -7.95
N LEU A 194 24.46 -22.87 -7.19
CA LEU A 194 25.48 -22.36 -6.28
C LEU A 194 25.70 -23.32 -5.10
N LEU A 195 24.63 -23.77 -4.44
CA LEU A 195 24.73 -24.73 -3.33
C LEU A 195 25.36 -26.05 -3.78
N GLY A 196 24.93 -26.63 -4.91
CA GLY A 196 25.52 -27.86 -5.43
C GLY A 196 26.99 -27.74 -5.85
N ARG A 197 27.50 -26.53 -6.12
CA ARG A 197 28.94 -26.27 -6.32
C ARG A 197 29.70 -26.17 -5.00
N LEU A 198 29.08 -25.61 -3.96
CA LEU A 198 29.63 -25.58 -2.61
C LEU A 198 29.79 -27.00 -2.04
N ASP A 199 28.73 -27.81 -2.14
CA ASP A 199 28.73 -29.21 -1.70
C ASP A 199 29.83 -30.01 -2.43
N ALA A 200 29.98 -29.80 -3.74
CA ALA A 200 31.00 -30.47 -4.55
C ALA A 200 32.44 -30.04 -4.24
N SER A 201 32.65 -28.86 -3.64
CA SER A 201 33.98 -28.41 -3.18
C SER A 201 34.28 -28.77 -1.72
N GLY A 202 33.32 -29.41 -1.03
CA GLY A 202 33.42 -29.73 0.39
C GLY A 202 33.46 -28.51 1.31
N ALA A 203 33.09 -27.33 0.81
CA ALA A 203 33.09 -26.09 1.58
C ALA A 203 31.69 -25.81 2.14
N GLU A 204 31.58 -25.64 3.45
CA GLU A 204 30.32 -25.28 4.11
C GLU A 204 30.34 -23.80 4.51
N ALA A 205 29.36 -23.03 4.01
CA ALA A 205 29.18 -21.63 4.43
C ALA A 205 28.41 -21.58 5.76
N ALA A 206 28.95 -20.86 6.74
CA ALA A 206 28.30 -20.65 8.03
C ALA A 206 27.06 -19.74 7.92
N GLU A 207 26.94 -18.97 6.84
CA GLU A 207 25.81 -18.10 6.56
C GLU A 207 25.67 -17.86 5.05
N LEU A 208 24.42 -17.88 4.57
CA LEU A 208 24.07 -17.50 3.20
C LEU A 208 23.03 -16.38 3.26
N THR A 209 23.36 -15.23 2.67
CA THR A 209 22.45 -14.10 2.49
C THR A 209 22.21 -13.90 1.00
N VAL A 210 20.95 -13.74 0.58
CA VAL A 210 20.64 -13.30 -0.79
C VAL A 210 20.34 -11.81 -0.73
N HIS A 211 21.12 -11.01 -1.45
CA HIS A 211 20.84 -9.59 -1.67
C HIS A 211 20.27 -9.44 -3.08
N THR A 212 18.98 -9.12 -3.17
CA THR A 212 18.37 -8.60 -4.40
C THR A 212 18.38 -7.07 -4.35
N PRO A 213 18.38 -6.37 -5.49
CA PRO A 213 18.22 -4.91 -5.50
C PRO A 213 16.93 -4.49 -4.79
N ASP A 214 16.98 -3.37 -4.10
CA ASP A 214 15.82 -2.73 -3.49
C ASP A 214 15.33 -1.54 -4.33
N LEU A 215 14.47 -0.70 -3.76
CA LEU A 215 13.97 0.48 -4.48
C LEU A 215 14.93 1.68 -4.40
N ASP A 216 15.85 1.73 -3.44
CA ASP A 216 16.90 2.75 -3.39
C ASP A 216 17.87 2.53 -4.57
N ASP A 217 18.29 1.28 -4.80
CA ASP A 217 19.06 0.86 -5.98
C ASP A 217 18.37 1.27 -7.30
N VAL A 218 17.04 1.07 -7.40
CA VAL A 218 16.24 1.50 -8.57
C VAL A 218 16.27 3.01 -8.71
N PHE A 219 16.08 3.74 -7.62
CA PHE A 219 16.09 5.20 -7.64
C PHE A 219 17.41 5.72 -8.17
N PHE A 220 18.56 5.25 -7.66
CA PHE A 220 19.87 5.65 -8.17
C PHE A 220 20.07 5.26 -9.64
N ALA A 221 19.78 4.01 -10.03
CA ALA A 221 19.95 3.56 -11.41
C ALA A 221 19.11 4.36 -12.43
N VAL A 222 17.92 4.82 -12.02
CA VAL A 222 16.96 5.55 -12.88
C VAL A 222 17.20 7.07 -12.86
N THR A 223 17.87 7.61 -11.84
CA THR A 223 18.12 9.07 -11.68
C THR A 223 19.57 9.51 -11.91
N GLU A 224 20.55 8.61 -11.77
CA GLU A 224 21.97 8.89 -12.00
C GLU A 224 22.50 8.32 -13.34
N GLY A 225 21.72 7.44 -13.99
CA GLY A 225 22.08 6.82 -15.26
C GLY A 225 21.67 7.63 -16.51
N PRO A 226 22.37 7.48 -17.65
CA PRO A 226 21.88 8.01 -18.93
C PRO A 226 20.58 7.30 -19.30
N ALA A 227 19.49 8.08 -19.40
CA ALA A 227 18.10 7.65 -19.55
C ALA A 227 17.91 6.24 -20.15
N LEU A 228 17.45 5.30 -19.31
CA LEU A 228 16.98 3.99 -19.76
C LEU A 228 15.91 4.17 -20.84
N PRO A 229 15.95 3.37 -21.93
CA PRO A 229 15.03 3.55 -23.04
C PRO A 229 13.58 3.30 -22.59
N ALA A 230 12.76 4.35 -22.64
CA ALA A 230 11.35 4.26 -22.29
C ALA A 230 10.64 3.19 -23.14
N PRO A 231 9.71 2.39 -22.56
CA PRO A 231 8.95 1.42 -23.32
C PRO A 231 8.10 2.13 -24.38
N SER A 232 8.30 1.75 -25.64
CA SER A 232 7.66 2.39 -26.79
C SER A 232 6.13 2.30 -26.72
N PRO A 233 5.39 3.41 -26.92
CA PRO A 233 3.94 3.37 -26.99
C PRO A 233 3.48 2.64 -28.27
N SER A 234 2.52 1.73 -28.12
CA SER A 234 1.90 0.99 -29.23
C SER A 234 1.28 1.94 -30.25
N THR A 235 1.58 1.71 -31.53
CA THR A 235 1.05 2.52 -32.64
C THR A 235 -0.43 2.23 -32.91
N GLU A 236 -1.31 3.11 -32.45
CA GLU A 236 -2.63 3.33 -33.07
C GLU A 236 -2.72 4.75 -33.63
N ALA A 237 -2.39 4.89 -34.91
CA ALA A 237 -2.48 6.15 -35.63
C ALA A 237 -3.94 6.42 -36.05
N THR A 238 -4.72 7.09 -35.19
CA THR A 238 -5.94 7.79 -35.65
C THR A 238 -5.55 9.17 -36.18
N THR A 239 -5.67 9.35 -37.49
CA THR A 239 -5.43 10.64 -38.16
C THR A 239 -6.52 11.65 -37.82
N ALA A 240 -6.13 12.79 -37.23
CA ALA A 240 -6.95 13.99 -37.13
C ALA A 240 -6.19 15.19 -37.74
N PRO A 241 -6.85 16.05 -38.54
CA PRO A 241 -6.17 17.11 -39.29
C PRO A 241 -5.85 18.35 -38.45
N ALA A 242 -4.89 19.15 -38.92
CA ALA A 242 -4.45 20.39 -38.28
C ALA A 242 -5.56 21.47 -38.22
N PRO A 243 -5.56 22.34 -37.19
CA PRO A 243 -6.57 23.39 -37.04
C PRO A 243 -6.34 24.56 -38.01
N ALA A 244 -7.43 25.07 -38.59
CA ALA A 244 -7.45 26.30 -39.38
C ALA A 244 -7.51 27.55 -38.47
N PRO A 245 -7.03 28.72 -38.92
CA PRO A 245 -6.96 29.93 -38.10
C PRO A 245 -8.32 30.59 -37.82
N THR A 246 -8.46 31.15 -36.62
CA THR A 246 -9.68 31.74 -36.06
C THR A 246 -10.02 33.11 -36.68
N PRO A 247 -11.28 33.39 -37.08
CA PRO A 247 -11.75 34.73 -37.37
C PRO A 247 -12.22 35.47 -36.10
N THR A 248 -11.96 36.77 -36.03
CA THR A 248 -12.36 37.65 -34.90
C THR A 248 -13.86 37.97 -34.92
N PRO A 249 -14.59 37.88 -33.79
CA PRO A 249 -16.00 38.29 -33.72
C PRO A 249 -16.19 39.79 -33.45
N THR A 250 -17.07 40.42 -34.24
CA THR A 250 -17.64 41.76 -34.01
C THR A 250 -18.73 41.70 -32.91
N PRO A 251 -18.89 42.73 -32.05
CA PRO A 251 -19.90 42.70 -30.99
C PRO A 251 -21.34 42.92 -31.51
N ALA A 252 -22.31 42.26 -30.88
CA ALA A 252 -23.75 42.32 -31.16
C ALA A 252 -24.55 42.23 -29.82
N PRO A 253 -25.87 42.51 -29.79
CA PRO A 253 -26.43 43.40 -28.75
C PRO A 253 -26.99 42.74 -27.48
N ALA A 254 -27.51 43.59 -26.58
CA ALA A 254 -28.05 43.25 -25.25
C ALA A 254 -29.22 42.22 -25.27
N PRO A 255 -29.37 41.42 -24.18
CA PRO A 255 -30.28 40.28 -24.14
C PRO A 255 -31.76 40.64 -23.93
N ALA A 256 -32.64 39.82 -24.51
CA ALA A 256 -34.09 39.79 -24.24
C ALA A 256 -34.42 38.90 -23.01
N PRO A 257 -35.56 39.13 -22.32
CA PRO A 257 -35.87 38.44 -21.06
C PRO A 257 -36.27 36.95 -21.23
N ALA A 258 -36.02 36.17 -20.17
CA ALA A 258 -36.17 34.71 -20.17
C ALA A 258 -37.64 34.23 -20.03
N PRO A 259 -38.01 33.09 -20.62
CA PRO A 259 -39.29 32.42 -20.38
C PRO A 259 -39.30 31.63 -19.05
N ALA A 260 -40.51 31.41 -18.51
CA ALA A 260 -40.76 30.77 -17.23
C ALA A 260 -40.55 29.23 -17.24
N PRO A 261 -40.28 28.58 -16.08
CA PRO A 261 -39.94 27.17 -16.03
C PRO A 261 -41.15 26.23 -16.20
N THR A 262 -41.12 25.40 -17.24
CA THR A 262 -41.99 24.23 -17.38
C THR A 262 -41.50 23.07 -16.50
N LYS A 263 -42.42 22.45 -15.76
CA LYS A 263 -42.14 21.21 -15.00
C LYS A 263 -42.09 20.03 -15.97
N GLU A 264 -40.91 19.50 -16.24
CA GLU A 264 -40.77 18.22 -16.95
C GLU A 264 -40.27 17.13 -15.99
N THR A 265 -41.13 16.14 -15.75
CA THR A 265 -40.85 15.02 -14.84
C THR A 265 -39.92 14.01 -15.49
N SER A 266 -38.75 13.81 -14.88
CA SER A 266 -37.74 12.82 -15.29
C SER A 266 -38.34 11.44 -15.52
N ARG A 267 -38.34 10.98 -16.79
CA ARG A 267 -38.51 9.56 -17.15
C ARG A 267 -37.14 8.90 -17.19
N TRP A 268 -36.66 8.43 -16.05
CA TRP A 268 -35.61 7.42 -16.00
C TRP A 268 -36.07 6.25 -15.13
N PRO A 269 -36.10 5.00 -15.65
CA PRO A 269 -36.45 3.85 -14.82
C PRO A 269 -35.36 3.59 -13.77
N PRO A 270 -35.70 3.17 -12.55
CA PRO A 270 -34.71 2.88 -11.51
C PRO A 270 -33.82 1.69 -11.92
N PRO A 271 -32.55 1.65 -11.49
CA PRO A 271 -31.65 0.55 -11.79
C PRO A 271 -32.13 -0.75 -11.11
N PRO A 272 -31.84 -1.93 -11.70
CA PRO A 272 -32.23 -3.21 -11.12
C PRO A 272 -31.46 -3.52 -9.82
N PRO A 273 -32.05 -4.26 -8.87
CA PRO A 273 -31.39 -4.64 -7.63
C PRO A 273 -30.23 -5.62 -7.88
N PRO A 274 -29.19 -5.63 -7.02
CA PRO A 274 -28.06 -6.54 -7.15
C PRO A 274 -28.49 -8.00 -6.97
N ARG A 275 -27.95 -8.90 -7.82
CA ARG A 275 -28.19 -10.34 -7.71
C ARG A 275 -27.37 -10.89 -6.53
N LEU A 276 -28.07 -11.46 -5.55
CA LEU A 276 -27.43 -12.22 -4.46
C LEU A 276 -26.86 -13.54 -5.00
N PRO A 277 -25.70 -14.01 -4.49
CA PRO A 277 -25.19 -15.35 -4.78
C PRO A 277 -26.09 -16.44 -4.17
N PRO A 278 -26.12 -17.66 -4.75
CA PRO A 278 -26.94 -18.74 -4.22
C PRO A 278 -26.48 -19.19 -2.83
N LEU A 279 -27.45 -19.47 -1.95
CA LEU A 279 -27.19 -20.00 -0.61
C LEU A 279 -26.61 -21.43 -0.68
N PRO A 280 -25.66 -21.78 0.20
CA PRO A 280 -25.18 -23.15 0.31
C PRO A 280 -26.30 -24.09 0.83
N PRO A 281 -26.27 -25.39 0.47
CA PRO A 281 -27.26 -26.35 0.94
C PRO A 281 -27.22 -26.52 2.46
N ARG A 282 -28.39 -26.68 3.08
CA ARG A 282 -28.51 -26.93 4.53
C ARG A 282 -27.81 -28.23 4.94
N ALA A 283 -27.02 -28.15 6.00
CA ALA A 283 -26.48 -29.33 6.67
C ALA A 283 -27.62 -30.22 7.24
N PRO A 284 -27.45 -31.56 7.26
CA PRO A 284 -28.40 -32.47 7.88
C PRO A 284 -28.43 -32.28 9.41
N PRO A 285 -29.56 -32.57 10.08
CA PRO A 285 -29.66 -32.48 11.53
C PRO A 285 -28.79 -33.53 12.24
N PRO A 286 -28.27 -33.25 13.44
CA PRO A 286 -27.51 -34.23 14.23
C PRO A 286 -28.42 -35.38 14.71
N PRO A 287 -27.86 -36.59 14.91
CA PRO A 287 -28.61 -37.73 15.42
C PRO A 287 -29.10 -37.49 16.87
N ALA A 288 -30.27 -38.05 17.19
CA ALA A 288 -30.87 -37.92 18.51
C ALA A 288 -30.03 -38.59 19.61
N ALA A 289 -29.85 -37.90 20.74
CA ALA A 289 -29.20 -38.44 21.91
C ALA A 289 -30.14 -39.41 22.66
N SER A 290 -29.68 -40.64 22.89
CA SER A 290 -30.33 -41.60 23.80
C SER A 290 -29.93 -41.32 25.26
N PRO A 291 -30.84 -41.47 26.25
CA PRO A 291 -30.55 -41.11 27.64
C PRO A 291 -30.10 -42.30 28.51
N SER A 292 -28.99 -42.14 29.25
CA SER A 292 -28.70 -42.98 30.44
C SER A 292 -27.62 -42.38 31.36
N ALA A 293 -27.71 -42.74 32.65
CA ALA A 293 -26.69 -42.63 33.72
C ALA A 293 -26.37 -41.25 34.35
N THR A 294 -27.19 -40.89 35.34
CA THR A 294 -26.87 -40.60 36.76
C THR A 294 -25.50 -39.96 37.15
N PRO A 295 -25.48 -38.90 38.00
CA PRO A 295 -24.25 -38.24 38.43
C PRO A 295 -23.57 -38.91 39.64
N SER A 296 -22.23 -38.98 39.61
CA SER A 296 -21.37 -39.32 40.76
C SER A 296 -20.47 -38.14 41.15
N ARG A 297 -20.22 -37.97 42.45
CA ARG A 297 -19.59 -36.79 43.06
C ARG A 297 -18.06 -36.90 43.22
N CYS A 298 -17.43 -35.73 43.35
CA CYS A 298 -16.25 -35.42 44.17
C CYS A 298 -14.90 -36.12 43.88
N SER A 299 -13.89 -35.36 43.45
CA SER A 299 -12.80 -34.83 44.31
C SER A 299 -11.53 -34.49 43.52
N ALA A 300 -10.69 -33.62 44.08
CA ALA A 300 -9.47 -33.10 43.45
C ALA A 300 -8.24 -34.00 43.63
N ALA A 301 -7.28 -33.92 42.69
CA ALA A 301 -5.84 -33.84 42.98
C ALA A 301 -4.97 -33.54 41.72
N THR A 302 -3.96 -32.69 41.92
CA THR A 302 -2.69 -32.47 41.18
C THR A 302 -2.25 -33.44 40.06
N SER A 303 -1.76 -32.92 38.92
CA SER A 303 -0.30 -32.77 38.62
C SER A 303 0.09 -32.46 37.14
N SER A 304 1.17 -31.67 36.97
CA SER A 304 2.20 -31.64 35.90
C SER A 304 1.91 -31.62 34.37
N THR A 305 2.13 -30.42 33.76
CA THR A 305 3.07 -30.09 32.62
C THR A 305 2.95 -30.76 31.20
N PRO A 306 3.59 -30.23 30.11
CA PRO A 306 2.86 -29.98 28.84
C PRO A 306 3.53 -30.41 27.50
N ALA A 307 2.78 -30.33 26.40
CA ALA A 307 3.21 -30.23 24.99
C ALA A 307 1.95 -30.02 24.11
N ALA A 308 1.91 -29.50 22.89
CA ALA A 308 2.74 -28.67 22.01
C ALA A 308 1.89 -28.46 20.72
N ILE A 309 2.09 -27.39 19.95
CA ILE A 309 1.23 -27.01 18.79
C ILE A 309 2.04 -27.05 17.47
N PRO A 310 1.45 -27.54 16.36
CA PRO A 310 1.87 -27.16 15.00
C PRO A 310 0.79 -26.33 14.23
N PRO A 311 1.19 -25.51 13.22
CA PRO A 311 0.30 -24.53 12.56
C PRO A 311 -0.22 -24.93 11.16
N SER A 312 -1.13 -24.11 10.62
CA SER A 312 -1.72 -24.21 9.27
C SER A 312 -1.14 -23.17 8.27
N PRO A 313 -1.23 -23.38 6.94
CA PRO A 313 -0.59 -22.53 5.92
C PRO A 313 -1.51 -21.54 5.15
N SER A 314 -0.85 -20.79 4.28
CA SER A 314 -1.18 -19.63 3.42
C SER A 314 -2.22 -19.76 2.29
N THR A 315 -2.57 -18.61 1.66
CA THR A 315 -3.00 -18.37 0.25
C THR A 315 -3.37 -16.86 0.08
N SER A 316 -3.54 -16.23 -1.11
CA SER A 316 -2.70 -16.14 -2.33
C SER A 316 -3.32 -15.18 -3.39
N SER A 317 -2.52 -14.43 -4.18
CA SER A 317 -2.90 -13.75 -5.46
C SER A 317 -3.88 -12.54 -5.36
N SER A 318 -4.08 -11.61 -6.32
CA SER A 318 -3.53 -11.33 -7.67
C SER A 318 -3.84 -9.87 -8.11
N PRO A 319 -3.31 -9.33 -9.24
CA PRO A 319 -3.05 -7.87 -9.42
C PRO A 319 -4.07 -7.06 -10.25
N ARG A 320 -3.90 -5.72 -10.32
CA ARG A 320 -4.46 -4.81 -11.36
C ARG A 320 -3.68 -3.48 -11.49
N SER A 321 -3.86 -2.81 -12.64
CA SER A 321 -2.85 -1.93 -13.27
C SER A 321 -3.27 -0.46 -13.48
N CYS A 322 -2.28 0.35 -13.92
CA CYS A 322 -2.33 1.73 -14.46
C CYS A 322 -2.65 2.89 -13.49
N CYS A 323 -2.29 4.15 -13.75
CA CYS A 323 -1.09 4.79 -14.34
C CYS A 323 -1.20 6.29 -14.02
N CYS A 324 -0.12 7.05 -13.76
CA CYS A 324 -0.26 8.50 -13.56
C CYS A 324 0.97 9.34 -13.95
N SER A 325 0.92 9.87 -15.17
CA SER A 325 1.82 10.89 -15.72
C SER A 325 1.83 12.18 -14.90
N SER A 326 2.99 12.85 -14.85
CA SER A 326 3.10 14.23 -14.38
C SER A 326 4.09 15.04 -15.21
N SER A 327 3.81 16.34 -15.28
CA SER A 327 4.75 17.46 -15.43
C SER A 327 3.99 18.68 -14.91
N CYS A 328 4.24 19.17 -13.70
CA CYS A 328 5.45 19.79 -13.14
C CYS A 328 5.41 21.32 -13.30
N ALA A 329 5.76 22.00 -12.20
CA ALA A 329 5.56 23.43 -11.99
C ALA A 329 6.82 24.24 -12.28
N SER A 330 6.64 25.56 -12.35
CA SER A 330 7.66 26.58 -12.08
C SER A 330 6.97 27.94 -11.94
N SER A 331 7.45 28.90 -11.14
CA SER A 331 8.58 28.90 -10.20
C SER A 331 8.47 30.10 -9.23
N ALA A 332 9.41 30.22 -8.30
CA ALA A 332 9.29 31.04 -7.10
C ALA A 332 9.81 32.50 -7.21
N THR A 333 9.23 33.36 -6.36
CA THR A 333 9.83 34.48 -5.59
C THR A 333 10.79 35.47 -6.29
N ARG A 334 10.33 36.72 -6.40
CA ARG A 334 10.99 37.86 -5.77
C ARG A 334 9.98 38.90 -5.29
#